data_AF-A0A1G3AB92-F1
#
_entry.id   AF-A0A1G3AB92-F1
#
_cell.length_a   1.000
_cell.length_b   1.000
_cell.length_c   1.000
_cell.angle_alpha   90.00
_cell.angle_beta   90.00
_cell.angle_gamma   90.00
#
_symmetry.space_group_name_H-M   'P 1'
#
loop_
_entity.id
_entity.type
_entity.pdbx_description
1 polymer ?
#
loop_
_entity_poly.entity_id
_entity_poly.type
_entity_poly.pdbx_seq_one_letter_code
_entity_poly.pdbx_strand_id
1 'polypeptide(L)'
;MARSAFFFLPAAMLGVLLAGCSQSGPRAKSVGRSKAPSYDSPKAVLDTAIAAWANGDYQTFTNCLTPESHDFMAGIFVLSLASMAMLDQMPATAWGIGTLLGDTEAADERRALEKWKAAKPKLLEVLKKNGWTEDKLPGPNRAPQINSASDFSTLAEPIREKAAFVVEVYETLDSYGLVAPEDGMFSPDSELVDLRISETTATGALSNKELGDAFGAPIRFRKVDDRWLIHVGTGY
;
A
#
# COMPACT_ATOMS: atom_id res chain seq x y z
N MET A 1 26.04 11.24 6.17
CA MET A 1 24.68 11.19 5.62
C MET A 1 23.99 10.02 6.30
N ALA A 2 23.14 10.30 7.30
CA ALA A 2 22.34 9.26 7.95
C ALA A 2 21.19 8.94 6.99
N ARG A 3 21.11 7.69 6.52
CA ARG A 3 20.06 7.21 5.63
C ARG A 3 18.90 6.76 6.50
N SER A 4 17.73 7.36 6.28
CA SER A 4 16.51 7.10 7.04
C SER A 4 15.95 5.72 6.71
N ALA A 5 16.38 4.68 7.42
CA ALA A 5 15.72 3.38 7.39
C ALA A 5 14.41 3.45 8.19
N PHE A 6 13.39 4.17 7.69
CA PHE A 6 12.16 4.41 8.44
C PHE A 6 10.91 4.25 7.60
N PHE A 7 10.57 3.01 7.26
CA PHE A 7 9.18 2.59 7.02
C PHE A 7 8.97 1.16 7.53
N PHE A 8 8.92 1.02 8.87
CA PHE A 8 8.39 -0.19 9.49
C PHE A 8 6.86 -0.12 9.49
N LEU A 9 6.23 -0.49 8.37
CA LEU A 9 5.02 -1.30 8.52
C LEU A 9 5.46 -2.52 9.31
N PRO A 10 4.82 -2.89 10.44
CA PRO A 10 5.28 -4.00 11.24
C PRO A 10 5.44 -5.22 10.32
N ALA A 11 6.66 -5.75 10.23
CA ALA A 11 6.99 -6.93 9.42
C ALA A 11 6.05 -8.13 9.70
N ALA A 12 5.33 -8.09 10.84
CA ALA A 12 4.25 -8.99 11.19
C ALA A 12 3.04 -8.98 10.24
N MET A 13 2.75 -7.91 9.48
CA MET A 13 1.68 -7.92 8.47
C MET A 13 2.06 -8.65 7.18
N LEU A 14 3.35 -8.87 6.92
CA LEU A 14 3.80 -9.59 5.73
C LEU A 14 3.78 -11.13 5.90
N GLY A 15 3.64 -11.63 7.14
CA GLY A 15 3.75 -13.06 7.48
C GLY A 15 2.47 -13.91 7.36
N VAL A 16 1.29 -13.32 7.13
CA VAL A 16 -0.01 -14.04 7.17
C VAL A 16 -0.55 -14.43 5.77
N LEU A 17 0.27 -14.34 4.72
CA LEU A 17 -0.20 -14.39 3.32
C LEU A 17 -0.20 -15.78 2.64
N LEU A 18 -0.15 -16.89 3.38
CA LEU A 18 -0.05 -18.25 2.81
C LEU A 18 -1.16 -19.19 3.30
N ALA A 19 -2.39 -19.00 2.84
CA ALA A 19 -3.38 -20.05 2.50
C ALA A 19 -4.77 -19.43 2.27
N GLY A 20 -5.40 -19.70 1.13
CA GLY A 20 -6.82 -19.40 0.95
C GLY A 20 -7.29 -19.45 -0.51
N CYS A 21 -8.22 -20.36 -0.81
CA CYS A 21 -8.80 -20.58 -2.13
C CYS A 21 -9.70 -19.41 -2.59
N SER A 22 -9.58 -19.09 -3.88
CA SER A 22 -10.24 -18.00 -4.61
C SER A 22 -11.73 -18.25 -4.87
N GLN A 23 -12.57 -17.23 -4.65
CA GLN A 23 -13.95 -17.14 -5.13
C GLN A 23 -14.15 -15.76 -5.80
N SER A 24 -14.29 -15.75 -7.12
CA SER A 24 -14.50 -14.55 -7.93
C SER A 24 -15.95 -14.04 -7.83
N GLY A 25 -16.17 -12.93 -7.12
CA GLY A 25 -17.46 -12.23 -7.07
C GLY A 25 -17.74 -11.34 -8.31
N PRO A 26 -18.99 -10.88 -8.49
CA PRO A 26 -19.39 -10.07 -9.64
C PRO A 26 -18.74 -8.68 -9.65
N ARG A 27 -18.10 -8.34 -10.78
CA ARG A 27 -17.41 -7.06 -11.05
C ARG A 27 -18.39 -5.87 -11.08
N ALA A 28 -18.09 -4.81 -10.33
CA ALA A 28 -18.82 -3.54 -10.40
C ALA A 28 -18.61 -2.83 -11.76
N LYS A 29 -19.64 -2.17 -12.28
CA LYS A 29 -19.60 -1.43 -13.55
C LYS A 29 -18.80 -0.13 -13.40
N SER A 30 -17.79 0.08 -14.25
CA SER A 30 -16.94 1.27 -14.26
C SER A 30 -17.63 2.50 -14.86
N VAL A 31 -17.62 3.63 -14.15
CA VAL A 31 -18.01 4.96 -14.68
C VAL A 31 -16.84 5.53 -15.51
N GLY A 32 -17.14 6.21 -16.62
CA GLY A 32 -16.21 6.56 -17.70
C GLY A 32 -14.86 7.14 -17.26
N ARG A 33 -13.81 6.29 -17.29
CA ARG A 33 -12.41 6.68 -17.12
C ARG A 33 -11.81 7.02 -18.48
N SER A 34 -10.99 8.08 -18.52
CA SER A 34 -10.07 8.30 -19.64
C SER A 34 -9.29 7.00 -19.92
N LYS A 35 -9.02 6.69 -21.19
CA LYS A 35 -8.37 5.44 -21.60
C LYS A 35 -7.00 5.34 -20.93
N ALA A 36 -6.93 4.59 -19.84
CA ALA A 36 -5.69 4.43 -19.09
C ALA A 36 -4.63 3.74 -19.97
N PRO A 37 -3.33 4.04 -19.77
CA PRO A 37 -2.26 3.51 -20.59
C PRO A 37 -2.31 1.97 -20.69
N SER A 38 -1.98 1.45 -21.87
CA SER A 38 -1.79 0.02 -22.10
C SER A 38 -0.30 -0.29 -22.07
N TYR A 39 0.07 -1.39 -21.41
CA TYR A 39 1.47 -1.82 -21.29
C TYR A 39 1.64 -3.19 -21.93
N ASP A 40 2.63 -3.31 -22.81
CA ASP A 40 2.84 -4.52 -23.62
C ASP A 40 3.57 -5.64 -22.87
N SER A 41 4.17 -5.34 -21.70
CA SER A 41 4.86 -6.34 -20.88
C SER A 41 4.78 -6.04 -19.37
N PRO A 42 4.97 -7.07 -18.51
CA PRO A 42 5.14 -6.88 -17.07
C PRO A 42 6.25 -5.89 -16.70
N LYS A 43 7.35 -5.91 -17.44
CA LYS A 43 8.46 -4.98 -17.22
C LYS A 43 8.05 -3.52 -17.50
N ALA A 44 7.38 -3.27 -18.62
CA ALA A 44 6.97 -1.91 -18.99
C ALA A 44 6.03 -1.28 -17.95
N VAL A 45 5.08 -2.06 -17.40
CA VAL A 45 4.19 -1.55 -16.34
C VAL A 45 4.93 -1.34 -15.01
N LEU A 46 5.90 -2.20 -14.67
CA LEU A 46 6.73 -1.99 -13.48
C LEU A 46 7.60 -0.75 -13.61
N ASP A 47 8.32 -0.58 -14.71
CA ASP A 47 9.19 0.57 -14.95
C ASP A 47 8.39 1.87 -14.89
N THR A 48 7.16 1.86 -15.43
CA THR A 48 6.23 2.99 -15.34
C THR A 48 5.79 3.25 -13.90
N ALA A 49 5.47 2.20 -13.13
CA ALA A 49 5.08 2.34 -11.74
C ALA A 49 6.23 2.90 -10.86
N ILE A 50 7.46 2.43 -11.05
CA ILE A 50 8.66 2.94 -10.37
C ILE A 50 8.87 4.42 -10.70
N ALA A 51 8.84 4.77 -11.99
CA ALA A 51 9.01 6.16 -12.40
C ALA A 51 7.90 7.08 -11.85
N ALA A 52 6.65 6.60 -11.84
CA ALA A 52 5.53 7.35 -11.28
C ALA A 52 5.68 7.55 -9.76
N TRP A 53 6.02 6.48 -9.04
CA TRP A 53 6.26 6.50 -7.60
C TRP A 53 7.39 7.48 -7.23
N ALA A 54 8.51 7.41 -7.95
CA ALA A 54 9.67 8.28 -7.73
C ALA A 54 9.38 9.77 -7.93
N ASN A 55 8.40 10.10 -8.78
CA ASN A 55 8.01 11.47 -9.09
C ASN A 55 6.76 11.96 -8.33
N GLY A 56 6.25 11.17 -7.38
CA GLY A 56 4.99 11.50 -6.67
C GLY A 56 3.74 11.48 -7.56
N ASP A 57 3.82 10.87 -8.76
CA ASP A 57 2.67 10.69 -9.64
C ASP A 57 1.86 9.46 -9.21
N TYR A 58 1.17 9.61 -8.07
CA TYR A 58 0.39 8.53 -7.47
C TYR A 58 -0.78 8.09 -8.34
N GLN A 59 -1.27 8.97 -9.22
CA GLN A 59 -2.31 8.62 -10.18
C GLN A 59 -1.80 7.63 -11.23
N THR A 60 -0.65 7.90 -11.87
CA THR A 60 -0.03 6.97 -12.82
C THR A 60 0.39 5.67 -12.12
N PHE A 61 0.94 5.76 -10.91
CA PHE A 61 1.26 4.58 -10.10
C PHE A 61 0.02 3.70 -9.87
N THR A 62 -1.08 4.29 -9.41
CA THR A 62 -2.34 3.57 -9.16
C THR A 62 -2.93 2.99 -10.45
N ASN A 63 -2.78 3.68 -11.59
CA ASN A 63 -3.18 3.16 -12.90
C ASN A 63 -2.37 1.95 -13.37
N CYS A 64 -1.21 1.68 -12.77
CA CYS A 64 -0.42 0.48 -13.04
C CYS A 64 -0.91 -0.75 -12.27
N LEU A 65 -1.85 -0.59 -11.33
CA LEU A 65 -2.38 -1.67 -10.49
C LEU A 65 -3.68 -2.27 -11.07
N THR A 66 -3.95 -3.55 -10.77
CA THR A 66 -5.25 -4.15 -11.10
C THR A 66 -6.38 -3.56 -10.25
N PRO A 67 -7.65 -3.59 -10.70
CA PRO A 67 -8.79 -3.13 -9.89
C PRO A 67 -8.87 -3.77 -8.49
N GLU A 68 -8.62 -5.07 -8.39
CA GLU A 68 -8.61 -5.84 -7.14
C GLU A 68 -7.49 -5.39 -6.21
N SER A 69 -6.39 -4.89 -6.77
CA SER A 69 -5.31 -4.28 -5.99
C SER A 69 -5.71 -2.91 -5.46
N HIS A 70 -6.58 -2.17 -6.16
CA HIS A 70 -7.18 -0.95 -5.59
C HIS A 70 -8.05 -1.29 -4.38
N ASP A 71 -8.85 -2.35 -4.46
CA ASP A 71 -9.68 -2.80 -3.33
C ASP A 71 -8.82 -3.23 -2.14
N PHE A 72 -7.81 -4.06 -2.38
CA PHE A 72 -6.89 -4.53 -1.35
C PHE A 72 -6.13 -3.37 -0.68
N MET A 73 -5.55 -2.46 -1.46
CA MET A 73 -4.82 -1.29 -0.94
C MET A 73 -5.73 -0.34 -0.17
N ALA A 74 -6.95 -0.08 -0.69
CA ALA A 74 -7.92 0.73 0.03
C ALA A 74 -8.27 0.11 1.38
N GLY A 75 -8.44 -1.21 1.46
CA GLY A 75 -8.68 -1.95 2.69
C GLY A 75 -7.53 -1.83 3.70
N ILE A 76 -6.28 -1.96 3.24
CA ILE A 76 -5.10 -1.75 4.09
C ILE A 76 -5.07 -0.33 4.66
N PHE A 77 -5.34 0.69 3.84
CA PHE A 77 -5.34 2.08 4.32
C PHE A 77 -6.46 2.33 5.32
N VAL A 78 -7.66 1.83 5.05
CA VAL A 78 -8.77 1.88 6.01
C VAL A 78 -8.36 1.28 7.34
N LEU A 79 -7.83 0.05 7.33
CA LEU A 79 -7.41 -0.62 8.56
C LEU A 79 -6.32 0.18 9.28
N SER A 80 -5.29 0.61 8.55
CA SER A 80 -4.14 1.32 9.12
C SER A 80 -4.58 2.63 9.76
N LEU A 81 -5.33 3.46 9.03
CA LEU A 81 -5.83 4.74 9.50
C LEU A 81 -6.83 4.58 10.66
N ALA A 82 -7.68 3.54 10.62
CA ALA A 82 -8.60 3.20 11.70
C ALA A 82 -7.86 2.79 12.98
N SER A 83 -6.90 1.87 12.88
CA SER A 83 -6.07 1.44 14.00
C SER A 83 -5.29 2.61 14.59
N MET A 84 -4.77 3.50 13.75
CA MET A 84 -4.05 4.68 14.21
C MET A 84 -4.95 5.70 14.92
N ALA A 85 -6.25 5.76 14.61
CA ALA A 85 -7.19 6.55 15.40
C ALA A 85 -7.27 6.06 16.85
N MET A 86 -7.13 4.74 17.08
CA MET A 86 -7.09 4.15 18.42
C MET A 86 -5.77 4.42 19.16
N LEU A 87 -4.64 4.45 18.43
CA LEU A 87 -3.31 4.59 19.04
C LEU A 87 -3.11 5.94 19.75
N ASP A 88 -3.90 6.97 19.45
CA ASP A 88 -3.89 8.24 20.21
C ASP A 88 -4.28 8.07 21.67
N GLN A 89 -5.01 6.99 21.99
CA GLN A 89 -5.41 6.68 23.36
C GLN A 89 -4.33 5.87 24.09
N MET A 90 -3.30 5.42 23.38
CA MET A 90 -2.20 4.67 23.98
C MET A 90 -1.11 5.62 24.48
N PRO A 91 -0.48 5.34 25.64
CA PRO A 91 0.67 6.12 26.07
C PRO A 91 1.81 5.95 25.05
N ALA A 92 2.63 7.00 24.85
CA ALA A 92 3.74 6.97 23.88
C ALA A 92 4.72 5.79 24.08
N THR A 93 4.81 5.28 25.32
CA THR A 93 5.60 4.09 25.66
C THR A 93 5.05 2.78 25.06
N ALA A 94 3.76 2.71 24.74
CA ALA A 94 3.12 1.55 24.13
C ALA A 94 3.36 1.45 22.62
N TRP A 95 3.85 2.53 21.98
CA TRP A 95 4.31 2.48 20.59
C TRP A 95 5.61 1.66 20.47
N GLY A 96 6.34 1.42 21.57
CA GLY A 96 7.46 0.47 21.63
C GLY A 96 8.69 0.79 20.76
N ILE A 97 8.70 1.94 20.06
CA ILE A 97 9.73 2.25 19.06
C ILE A 97 11.06 2.59 19.75
N GLY A 98 11.06 3.45 20.77
CA GLY A 98 12.30 3.94 21.41
C GLY A 98 13.05 2.95 22.31
N THR A 99 12.45 1.83 22.72
CA THR A 99 13.09 0.88 23.68
C THR A 99 13.92 -0.22 23.02
N LEU A 100 13.86 -0.41 21.71
CA LEU A 100 14.55 -1.50 21.00
C LEU A 100 15.80 -1.05 20.22
N LEU A 101 15.95 0.23 19.88
CA LEU A 101 16.96 0.69 18.89
C LEU A 101 17.95 1.78 19.39
N GLY A 102 17.82 2.25 20.64
CA GLY A 102 18.81 3.14 21.27
C GLY A 102 18.62 4.64 20.97
N ASP A 103 19.35 5.49 21.71
CA ASP A 103 19.06 6.93 21.87
C ASP A 103 19.23 7.82 20.62
N THR A 104 19.95 7.38 19.58
CA THR A 104 20.21 8.21 18.39
C THR A 104 19.05 8.24 17.38
N GLU A 105 18.09 7.31 17.46
CA GLU A 105 16.89 7.29 16.62
C GLU A 105 15.76 8.18 17.16
N ALA A 106 15.83 8.57 18.43
CA ALA A 106 14.75 9.31 19.09
C ALA A 106 14.44 10.68 18.45
N ALA A 107 15.41 11.35 17.81
CA ALA A 107 15.18 12.65 17.16
C ALA A 107 14.38 12.53 15.85
N ASP A 108 14.69 11.51 15.04
CA ASP A 108 14.03 11.30 13.75
C ASP A 108 12.67 10.62 13.94
N GLU A 109 12.54 9.72 14.92
CA GLU A 109 11.24 9.21 15.39
C GLU A 109 10.32 10.33 15.86
N ARG A 110 10.82 11.28 16.66
CA ARG A 110 10.04 12.44 17.10
C ARG A 110 9.59 13.27 15.90
N ARG A 111 10.45 13.52 14.92
CA ARG A 111 10.06 14.23 13.70
C ARG A 111 9.01 13.49 12.89
N ALA A 112 9.15 12.18 12.72
CA ALA A 112 8.16 11.35 12.03
C ALA A 112 6.81 11.37 12.78
N LEU A 113 6.83 11.27 14.12
CA LEU A 113 5.64 11.35 14.95
C LEU A 113 4.93 12.71 14.84
N GLU A 114 5.67 13.82 14.84
CA GLU A 114 5.07 15.14 14.69
C GLU A 114 4.47 15.34 13.29
N LYS A 115 5.16 14.90 12.23
CA LYS A 115 4.61 14.86 10.87
C LYS A 115 3.33 14.03 10.81
N TRP A 116 3.34 12.86 11.45
CA TRP A 116 2.19 11.97 11.53
C TRP A 116 1.00 12.63 12.23
N LYS A 117 1.21 13.23 13.41
CA LYS A 117 0.17 13.98 14.15
C LYS A 117 -0.41 15.11 13.31
N ALA A 118 0.42 15.79 12.52
CA ALA A 118 -0.02 16.84 11.62
C ALA A 118 -0.82 16.30 10.42
N ALA A 119 -0.43 15.16 9.85
CA ALA A 119 -1.12 14.52 8.72
C ALA A 119 -2.47 13.91 9.11
N LYS A 120 -2.57 13.39 10.33
CA LYS A 120 -3.70 12.59 10.80
C LYS A 120 -5.08 13.25 10.58
N PRO A 121 -5.33 14.52 10.95
CA PRO A 121 -6.64 15.14 10.71
C PRO A 121 -7.04 15.10 9.23
N LYS A 122 -6.08 15.31 8.32
CA LYS A 122 -6.36 15.30 6.88
C LYS A 122 -6.64 13.88 6.36
N LEU A 123 -5.91 12.88 6.85
CA LEU A 123 -6.17 11.48 6.51
C LEU A 123 -7.55 11.01 7.00
N LEU A 124 -7.98 11.44 8.18
CA LEU A 124 -9.33 11.18 8.67
C LEU A 124 -10.41 11.89 7.84
N GLU A 125 -10.14 13.10 7.34
CA GLU A 125 -11.02 13.80 6.40
C GLU A 125 -11.15 13.02 5.09
N VAL A 126 -10.04 12.50 4.53
CA VAL A 126 -10.03 11.66 3.32
C VAL A 126 -10.89 10.41 3.52
N LEU A 127 -10.76 9.72 4.66
CA LEU A 127 -11.63 8.57 4.99
C LEU A 127 -13.12 8.96 5.01
N LYS A 128 -13.47 10.03 5.74
CA LYS A 128 -14.85 10.53 5.86
C LYS A 128 -15.45 10.89 4.51
N LYS A 129 -14.71 11.65 3.70
CA LYS A 129 -15.08 12.03 2.33
C LYS A 129 -15.39 10.80 1.46
N ASN A 130 -14.66 9.71 1.67
CA ASN A 130 -14.80 8.46 0.91
C ASN A 130 -15.77 7.44 1.55
N GLY A 131 -16.61 7.85 2.50
CA GLY A 131 -17.71 7.03 3.03
C GLY A 131 -17.36 6.19 4.27
N TRP A 132 -16.14 6.34 4.80
CA TRP A 132 -15.72 5.76 6.07
C TRP A 132 -16.01 6.71 7.23
N THR A 133 -17.01 6.37 8.04
CA THR A 133 -17.45 7.16 9.19
C THR A 133 -16.99 6.51 10.50
N GLU A 134 -16.93 7.28 11.59
CA GLU A 134 -16.41 6.80 12.88
C GLU A 134 -17.22 5.64 13.47
N ASP A 135 -18.51 5.54 13.18
CA ASP A 135 -19.37 4.41 13.58
C ASP A 135 -19.00 3.09 12.88
N LYS A 136 -18.26 3.16 11.77
CA LYS A 136 -17.71 1.99 11.08
C LYS A 136 -16.32 1.62 11.57
N LEU A 137 -15.66 2.53 12.31
CA LEU A 137 -14.37 2.22 12.88
C LEU A 137 -14.58 1.11 13.92
N PRO A 138 -13.75 0.05 13.91
CA PRO A 138 -13.65 -0.83 15.05
C PRO A 138 -13.55 0.02 16.34
N GLY A 139 -14.37 -0.27 17.35
CA GLY A 139 -14.26 0.42 18.65
C GLY A 139 -12.90 0.11 19.32
N PRO A 140 -12.46 0.89 20.32
CA PRO A 140 -11.14 0.75 20.94
C PRO A 140 -10.83 -0.64 21.52
N ASN A 141 -11.87 -1.47 21.74
CA ASN A 141 -11.77 -2.84 22.25
C ASN A 141 -11.96 -3.94 21.19
N ARG A 142 -11.99 -3.60 19.89
CA ARG A 142 -12.23 -4.57 18.81
C ARG A 142 -11.36 -4.26 17.60
N ALA A 143 -10.06 -4.60 17.64
CA ALA A 143 -9.31 -4.65 16.39
C ALA A 143 -10.03 -5.59 15.40
N PRO A 144 -10.14 -5.24 14.11
CA PRO A 144 -10.69 -6.14 13.11
C PRO A 144 -9.88 -7.42 13.10
N GLN A 145 -10.55 -8.57 13.22
CA GLN A 145 -9.89 -9.84 13.00
C GLN A 145 -9.70 -10.02 11.50
N ILE A 146 -8.51 -9.66 11.02
CA ILE A 146 -8.07 -9.93 9.66
C ILE A 146 -7.58 -11.37 9.61
N ASN A 147 -8.41 -12.25 9.09
CA ASN A 147 -8.13 -13.68 8.94
C ASN A 147 -7.69 -14.01 7.51
N SER A 148 -7.99 -13.13 6.56
CA SER A 148 -7.72 -13.32 5.14
C SER A 148 -7.53 -11.99 4.44
N ALA A 149 -6.99 -12.01 3.22
CA ALA A 149 -6.88 -10.78 2.45
C ALA A 149 -8.20 -10.33 1.80
N SER A 150 -9.18 -11.22 1.64
CA SER A 150 -10.54 -10.80 1.29
C SER A 150 -11.16 -9.89 2.35
N ASP A 151 -10.72 -9.98 3.60
CA ASP A 151 -11.19 -9.08 4.66
C ASP A 151 -10.79 -7.63 4.39
N PHE A 152 -9.66 -7.38 3.71
CA PHE A 152 -9.30 -6.03 3.27
C PHE A 152 -10.26 -5.50 2.20
N SER A 153 -10.67 -6.33 1.24
CA SER A 153 -11.66 -5.91 0.25
C SER A 153 -12.99 -5.55 0.91
N THR A 154 -13.41 -6.29 1.93
CA THR A 154 -14.62 -5.95 2.73
C THR A 154 -14.47 -4.62 3.45
N LEU A 155 -13.29 -4.32 4.02
CA LEU A 155 -13.02 -3.00 4.59
C LEU A 155 -13.06 -1.88 3.53
N ALA A 156 -12.76 -2.16 2.27
CA ALA A 156 -12.85 -1.17 1.20
C ALA A 156 -14.27 -0.96 0.66
N GLU A 157 -15.25 -1.81 0.99
CA GLU A 157 -16.61 -1.74 0.41
C GLU A 157 -17.27 -0.36 0.48
N PRO A 158 -17.20 0.38 1.61
CA PRO A 158 -17.81 1.71 1.70
C PRO A 158 -17.21 2.76 0.74
N ILE A 159 -15.98 2.53 0.26
CA ILE A 159 -15.25 3.45 -0.61
C ILE A 159 -15.75 3.25 -2.04
N ARG A 160 -16.39 4.25 -2.62
CA ARG A 160 -16.92 4.13 -4.00
C ARG A 160 -15.80 4.08 -5.04
N GLU A 161 -14.87 5.02 -4.96
CA GLU A 161 -13.78 5.19 -5.93
C GLU A 161 -12.43 4.81 -5.30
N LYS A 162 -12.15 3.49 -5.19
CA LYS A 162 -10.97 2.97 -4.48
C LYS A 162 -9.64 3.52 -5.02
N ALA A 163 -9.51 3.61 -6.35
CA ALA A 163 -8.31 4.16 -6.97
C ALA A 163 -8.08 5.62 -6.59
N ALA A 164 -9.13 6.45 -6.64
CA ALA A 164 -9.03 7.86 -6.26
C ALA A 164 -8.72 8.01 -4.76
N PHE A 165 -9.34 7.19 -3.92
CA PHE A 165 -9.03 7.15 -2.49
C PHE A 165 -7.55 6.82 -2.21
N VAL A 166 -7.00 5.80 -2.87
CA VAL A 166 -5.58 5.42 -2.71
C VAL A 166 -4.66 6.58 -3.12
N VAL A 167 -4.97 7.27 -4.23
CA VAL A 167 -4.23 8.47 -4.67
C VAL A 167 -4.29 9.57 -3.61
N GLU A 168 -5.49 9.93 -3.14
CA GLU A 168 -5.66 10.99 -2.13
C GLU A 168 -4.91 10.68 -0.82
N VAL A 169 -4.85 9.41 -0.41
CA VAL A 169 -4.08 8.99 0.77
C VAL A 169 -2.59 9.19 0.55
N TYR A 170 -2.03 8.75 -0.59
CA TYR A 170 -0.61 8.93 -0.88
C TYR A 170 -0.22 10.41 -1.03
N GLU A 171 -1.00 11.20 -1.77
CA GLU A 171 -0.78 12.65 -1.88
C GLU A 171 -0.80 13.33 -0.51
N THR A 172 -1.72 12.90 0.36
CA THR A 172 -1.78 13.41 1.73
C THR A 172 -0.50 13.04 2.48
N LEU A 173 -0.09 11.77 2.51
CA LEU A 173 1.13 11.35 3.21
C LEU A 173 2.38 12.07 2.70
N ASP A 174 2.52 12.20 1.38
CA ASP A 174 3.66 12.85 0.74
C ASP A 174 3.75 14.33 1.07
N SER A 175 2.61 15.03 1.16
CA SER A 175 2.58 16.45 1.55
C SER A 175 3.15 16.72 2.96
N TYR A 176 3.24 15.69 3.82
CA TYR A 176 3.90 15.76 5.13
C TYR A 176 5.29 15.11 5.16
N GLY A 177 5.79 14.65 4.01
CA GLY A 177 7.04 13.89 3.88
C GLY A 177 6.99 12.58 4.67
N LEU A 178 5.86 11.88 4.58
CA LEU A 178 5.61 10.52 5.08
C LEU A 178 5.56 9.51 3.92
N VAL A 179 6.10 9.86 2.76
CA VAL A 179 6.41 8.93 1.67
C VAL A 179 7.90 9.11 1.38
N ALA A 180 8.61 7.98 1.27
CA ALA A 180 10.02 7.94 0.93
C ALA A 180 10.17 7.18 -0.40
N PRO A 181 10.13 7.87 -1.55
CA PRO A 181 10.16 7.22 -2.86
C PRO A 181 11.47 6.47 -3.14
N GLU A 182 12.56 6.89 -2.52
CA GLU A 182 13.87 6.25 -2.56
C GLU A 182 13.89 4.89 -1.85
N ASP A 183 12.96 4.65 -0.92
CA ASP A 183 12.95 3.45 -0.08
C ASP A 183 11.90 2.43 -0.54
N GLY A 184 12.23 1.15 -0.35
CA GLY A 184 11.29 0.05 -0.46
C GLY A 184 11.14 -0.53 -1.87
N MET A 185 9.98 -1.15 -2.12
CA MET A 185 9.75 -2.04 -3.27
C MET A 185 9.83 -1.33 -4.63
N PHE A 186 9.40 -0.07 -4.70
CA PHE A 186 9.36 0.73 -5.92
C PHE A 186 10.47 1.78 -5.99
N SER A 187 11.60 1.54 -5.32
CA SER A 187 12.77 2.40 -5.43
C SER A 187 13.27 2.51 -6.89
N PRO A 188 13.94 3.60 -7.28
CA PRO A 188 14.51 3.75 -8.63
C PRO A 188 15.51 2.66 -9.03
N ASP A 189 16.17 2.03 -8.05
CA ASP A 189 17.16 0.97 -8.25
C ASP A 189 16.55 -0.45 -8.25
N SER A 190 15.21 -0.54 -8.17
CA SER A 190 14.50 -1.82 -8.24
C SER A 190 14.49 -2.37 -9.67
N GLU A 191 14.93 -3.61 -9.83
CA GLU A 191 14.91 -4.33 -11.11
C GLU A 191 14.07 -5.61 -11.02
N LEU A 192 13.35 -5.92 -12.10
CA LEU A 192 12.59 -7.17 -12.22
C LEU A 192 13.50 -8.30 -12.72
N VAL A 193 13.67 -9.32 -11.88
CA VAL A 193 14.45 -10.52 -12.17
C VAL A 193 13.58 -11.78 -12.10
N ASP A 194 14.08 -12.88 -12.65
CA ASP A 194 13.42 -14.20 -12.65
C ASP A 194 11.97 -14.19 -13.17
N LEU A 195 11.69 -13.34 -14.17
CA LEU A 195 10.36 -13.16 -14.73
C LEU A 195 9.88 -14.43 -15.44
N ARG A 196 8.77 -14.97 -14.96
CA ARG A 196 8.04 -16.09 -15.56
C ARG A 196 6.69 -15.58 -16.05
N ILE A 197 6.45 -15.72 -17.34
CA ILE A 197 5.22 -15.25 -18.00
C ILE A 197 4.37 -16.47 -18.42
N SER A 198 3.09 -16.42 -18.09
CA SER A 198 2.02 -17.23 -18.69
C SER A 198 1.14 -16.35 -19.58
N GLU A 199 0.16 -16.93 -20.28
CA GLU A 199 -0.71 -16.20 -21.21
C GLU A 199 -1.33 -14.93 -20.61
N THR A 200 -1.80 -15.00 -19.36
CA THR A 200 -2.52 -13.90 -18.69
C THR A 200 -1.96 -13.49 -17.34
N THR A 201 -0.89 -14.15 -16.87
CA THR A 201 -0.25 -13.83 -15.59
C THR A 201 1.26 -13.81 -15.73
N ALA A 202 1.94 -13.08 -14.86
CA ALA A 202 3.39 -13.17 -14.73
C ALA A 202 3.81 -13.02 -13.28
N THR A 203 4.94 -13.62 -12.93
CA THR A 203 5.53 -13.52 -11.60
C THR A 203 7.02 -13.28 -11.76
N GLY A 204 7.60 -12.39 -10.96
CA GLY A 204 9.04 -12.19 -10.88
C GLY A 204 9.46 -11.84 -9.46
N ALA A 205 10.76 -11.65 -9.27
CA ALA A 205 11.33 -11.12 -8.05
C ALA A 205 11.84 -9.69 -8.30
N LEU A 206 11.90 -8.89 -7.25
CA LEU A 206 12.54 -7.58 -7.30
C LEU A 206 13.92 -7.68 -6.67
N SER A 207 14.94 -7.23 -7.39
CA SER A 207 16.28 -7.02 -6.84
C SER A 207 16.51 -5.54 -6.63
N ASN A 208 17.15 -5.16 -5.53
CA ASN A 208 17.59 -3.81 -5.26
C ASN A 208 19.02 -3.87 -4.73
N LYS A 209 19.95 -3.15 -5.36
CA LYS A 209 21.39 -3.18 -5.03
C LYS A 209 21.68 -2.78 -3.58
N GLU A 210 20.84 -1.95 -2.97
CA GLU A 210 20.99 -1.52 -1.58
C GLU A 210 20.47 -2.56 -0.57
N LEU A 211 19.51 -3.40 -0.97
CA LEU A 211 18.91 -4.44 -0.11
C LEU A 211 19.52 -5.84 -0.32
N GLY A 212 20.40 -6.00 -1.31
CA GLY A 212 21.05 -7.27 -1.66
C GLY A 212 20.30 -8.07 -2.73
N ASP A 213 20.73 -9.32 -2.94
CA ASP A 213 20.09 -10.23 -3.91
C ASP A 213 18.62 -10.47 -3.54
N ALA A 214 17.74 -10.43 -4.56
CA ALA A 214 16.28 -10.69 -4.52
C ALA A 214 15.62 -10.52 -3.13
N PHE A 215 15.16 -9.30 -2.82
CA PHE A 215 14.49 -9.03 -1.55
C PHE A 215 12.96 -9.08 -1.70
N GLY A 216 12.30 -9.82 -0.80
CA GLY A 216 10.87 -9.72 -0.57
C GLY A 216 10.01 -10.80 -1.23
N ALA A 217 8.70 -10.64 -1.09
CA ALA A 217 7.71 -11.51 -1.72
C ALA A 217 7.72 -11.31 -3.26
N PRO A 218 7.43 -12.36 -4.05
CA PRO A 218 7.39 -12.24 -5.50
C PRO A 218 6.35 -11.21 -5.93
N ILE A 219 6.73 -10.35 -6.89
CA ILE A 219 5.81 -9.43 -7.54
C ILE A 219 5.02 -10.18 -8.61
N ARG A 220 3.72 -9.91 -8.66
CA ARG A 220 2.78 -10.55 -9.58
C ARG A 220 2.19 -9.54 -10.54
N PHE A 221 1.85 -10.02 -11.72
CA PHE A 221 1.22 -9.26 -12.78
C PHE A 221 0.07 -10.06 -13.37
N ARG A 222 -0.94 -9.34 -13.86
CA ARG A 222 -2.09 -9.95 -14.55
C ARG A 222 -2.47 -9.11 -15.76
N LYS A 223 -2.84 -9.80 -16.84
CA LYS A 223 -3.41 -9.18 -18.03
C LYS A 223 -4.89 -8.93 -17.78
N VAL A 224 -5.33 -7.68 -17.86
CA VAL A 224 -6.73 -7.26 -17.71
C VAL A 224 -7.07 -6.44 -18.95
N ASP A 225 -8.08 -6.83 -19.72
CA ASP A 225 -8.47 -6.12 -20.95
C ASP A 225 -7.27 -5.85 -21.89
N ASP A 226 -6.48 -6.90 -22.13
CA ASP A 226 -5.26 -6.91 -22.96
C ASP A 226 -4.07 -6.04 -22.52
N ARG A 227 -4.09 -5.48 -21.31
CA ARG A 227 -2.96 -4.74 -20.72
C ARG A 227 -2.39 -5.45 -19.50
N TRP A 228 -1.06 -5.42 -19.36
CA TRP A 228 -0.39 -5.89 -18.15
C TRP A 228 -0.55 -4.90 -17.00
N LEU A 229 -0.85 -5.39 -15.81
CA LEU A 229 -0.95 -4.62 -14.58
C LEU A 229 -0.30 -5.35 -13.40
N ILE A 230 0.20 -4.59 -12.45
CA ILE A 230 0.74 -5.09 -11.19
C ILE A 230 -0.42 -5.56 -10.32
N HIS A 231 -0.30 -6.77 -9.77
CA HIS A 231 -1.26 -7.35 -8.86
C HIS A 231 -0.70 -7.41 -7.44
N VAL A 232 -1.21 -6.54 -6.58
CA VAL A 232 -1.03 -6.51 -5.13
C VAL A 232 -2.24 -7.18 -4.47
N GLY A 233 -2.00 -8.12 -3.54
CA GLY A 233 -3.05 -8.87 -2.84
C GLY A 233 -2.65 -10.33 -2.60
N THR A 234 -3.61 -11.18 -2.22
CA THR A 234 -3.39 -12.64 -2.12
C THR A 234 -3.93 -13.38 -3.33
N GLY A 235 -3.11 -14.31 -3.84
CA GLY A 235 -3.57 -15.42 -4.68
C GLY A 235 -3.98 -15.09 -6.11
N TYR A 236 -4.07 -16.14 -6.93
CA TYR A 236 -4.74 -16.16 -8.24
C TYR A 236 -6.12 -16.82 -8.08
#